data_AF-A0A0K8J3H5-F1
#
_entry.id   AF-A0A0K8J3H5-F1
#
_cell.length_a   1.000
_cell.length_b   1.000
_cell.length_c   1.000
_cell.angle_alpha   90.00
_cell.angle_beta   90.00
_cell.angle_gamma   90.00
#
_symmetry.space_group_name_H-M   'P 1'
#
loop_
_entity.id
_entity.type
_entity.pdbx_description
1 polymer ?
#
loop_
_entity_poly.entity_id
_entity_poly.type
_entity_poly.pdbx_seq_one_letter_code
_entity_poly.pdbx_strand_id
1 'polypeptide(L)' 'MTLIDGKSDMPIGLGMRLALDMKAMNNFANLSDQKKRELINYIEGAQTGEDAKNRVTEVVSNLHKGSFF' A
#
# COMPACT_ATOMS: atom_id res chain seq x y z
N MET A 1 4.56 13.75 -16.78
CA MET A 1 3.24 13.09 -16.77
C MET A 1 3.13 12.34 -15.46
N THR A 2 2.57 12.99 -14.45
CA THR A 2 2.38 12.36 -13.13
C THR A 2 0.94 11.86 -13.13
N LEU A 3 0.76 10.54 -13.24
CA LEU A 3 -0.54 9.87 -13.23
C LEU A 3 -1.11 9.77 -11.81
N ILE A 4 -1.19 10.91 -11.12
CA ILE A 4 -1.80 10.99 -9.79
C ILE A 4 -2.95 11.96 -9.91
N ASP A 5 -4.10 11.42 -10.32
CA ASP A 5 -5.38 12.10 -10.13
C ASP A 5 -5.60 12.18 -8.62
N GLY A 6 -5.71 13.41 -8.09
CA GLY A 6 -5.77 13.73 -6.65
C GLY A 6 -7.05 13.28 -5.94
N LYS A 7 -7.50 12.04 -6.17
CA LYS A 7 -8.66 11.42 -5.52
C LYS A 7 -8.47 9.96 -5.12
N SER A 8 -7.27 9.42 -5.25
CA SER A 8 -6.96 8.10 -4.71
C SER A 8 -5.56 8.13 -4.15
N ASP A 9 -5.45 8.39 -2.84
CA ASP A 9 -4.20 8.30 -2.08
C ASP A 9 -3.56 6.89 -2.14
N MET A 10 -4.17 5.93 -2.84
CA MET A 10 -3.71 4.56 -2.92
C MET A 10 -2.93 4.30 -4.22
N PRO A 11 -1.65 3.90 -4.15
CA PRO A 11 -0.89 3.45 -5.30
C PRO A 11 -1.60 2.31 -6.03
N ILE A 12 -1.70 2.36 -7.36
CA ILE A 12 -2.42 1.36 -8.16
C ILE A 12 -1.94 -0.06 -7.87
N GLY A 13 -0.62 -0.26 -7.76
CA GLY A 13 -0.04 -1.56 -7.43
C GLY A 13 -0.44 -2.09 -6.05
N LEU A 14 -0.64 -1.19 -5.08
CA LEU A 14 -1.16 -1.55 -3.76
C LEU A 14 -2.62 -1.98 -3.85
N GLY A 15 -3.47 -1.18 -4.50
CA GLY A 15 -4.89 -1.48 -4.68
C GLY A 15 -5.13 -2.81 -5.39
N MET A 16 -4.37 -3.09 -6.45
CA MET A 16 -4.45 -4.37 -7.18
C MET A 16 -4.12 -5.57 -6.29
N ARG A 17 -3.06 -5.49 -5.49
CA ARG A 17 -2.66 -6.60 -4.62
C ARG A 17 -3.57 -6.78 -3.42
N LEU A 18 -4.07 -5.69 -2.86
CA LEU A 18 -5.11 -5.74 -1.82
C LEU A 18 -6.37 -6.42 -2.34
N ALA A 19 -6.80 -6.12 -3.58
CA ALA A 19 -7.96 -6.76 -4.18
C ALA A 19 -7.80 -8.29 -4.33
N LEU A 20 -6.57 -8.78 -4.43
CA LEU A 20 -6.25 -10.22 -4.50
C LEU A 20 -6.09 -10.88 -3.12
N ASP A 21 -6.01 -10.09 -2.04
CA ASP A 21 -5.81 -10.57 -0.68
C ASP A 21 -6.84 -9.93 0.25
N MET A 22 -8.00 -10.59 0.37
CA MET A 22 -9.10 -10.11 1.21
C MET A 22 -8.70 -9.86 2.66
N LYS A 23 -7.73 -10.63 3.19
CA LYS A 23 -7.24 -10.47 4.57
C LYS A 23 -6.41 -9.20 4.70
N ALA A 24 -5.47 -8.98 3.77
CA ALA A 24 -4.70 -7.76 3.72
C ALA A 24 -5.59 -6.53 3.49
N MET A 25 -6.62 -6.65 2.63
CA MET A 25 -7.58 -5.58 2.37
C MET A 25 -8.42 -5.24 3.60
N ASN A 26 -8.94 -6.24 4.32
CA ASN A 26 -9.70 -6.01 5.54
C ASN A 26 -8.82 -5.35 6.61
N ASN A 27 -7.58 -5.84 6.78
CA ASN A 27 -6.66 -5.22 7.73
C ASN A 27 -6.28 -3.80 7.32
N PHE A 28 -6.06 -3.54 6.02
CA PHE A 28 -5.84 -2.20 5.49
C PHE A 28 -7.02 -1.28 5.79
N ALA A 29 -8.25 -1.74 5.55
CA ALA A 29 -9.47 -0.97 5.80
C ALA A 29 -9.61 -0.59 7.28
N ASN A 30 -9.21 -1.49 8.18
CA ASN A 30 -9.24 -1.28 9.64
C ASN A 30 -8.09 -0.41 10.18
N LEU A 31 -7.08 -0.08 9.38
CA LEU A 31 -6.05 0.87 9.79
C LEU A 31 -6.62 2.30 9.92
N SER A 32 -6.05 3.07 10.84
CA SER A 32 -6.30 4.51 10.93
C SER A 32 -5.82 5.22 9.67
N ASP A 33 -6.43 6.37 9.35
CA ASP A 33 -6.02 7.14 8.18
C ASP A 33 -4.56 7.59 8.24
N GLN A 34 -4.03 7.80 9.45
CA GLN A 34 -2.60 8.05 9.65
C GLN A 34 -1.75 6.87 9.19
N LYS A 35 -2.07 5.64 9.63
CA LYS A 35 -1.32 4.44 9.26
C LYS A 35 -1.44 4.14 7.77
N LYS A 36 -2.63 4.35 7.17
CA LYS A 36 -2.81 4.26 5.72
C LYS A 36 -1.86 5.22 4.99
N ARG A 37 -1.81 6.50 5.41
CA ARG A 37 -0.89 7.49 4.84
C ARG A 37 0.58 7.14 5.04
N GLU A 38 0.97 6.61 6.20
CA GLU A 38 2.34 6.15 6.44
C GLU A 38 2.77 5.04 5.45
N LEU A 39 1.89 4.06 5.21
CA LEU A 39 2.14 2.99 4.24
C LEU A 39 2.21 3.50 2.81
N ILE A 40 1.32 4.43 2.44
CA ILE A 40 1.32 5.07 1.13
C ILE A 40 2.62 5.85 0.92
N ASN A 41 3.00 6.71 1.86
CA ASN A 41 4.25 7.49 1.80
C ASN A 41 5.48 6.59 1.73
N TYR A 42 5.47 5.46 2.44
CA TYR A 42 6.55 4.47 2.36
C TYR A 42 6.68 3.90 0.94
N ILE A 43 5.56 3.57 0.28
CA ILE A 43 5.57 3.07 -1.11
C ILE A 43 6.00 4.18 -2.09
N GLU A 44 5.50 5.40 -1.91
CA GLU A 44 5.82 6.55 -2.78
C GLU A 44 7.27 7.02 -2.64
N GLY A 45 7.90 6.82 -1.48
CA GLY A 45 9.32 7.09 -1.26
C GLY A 45 10.28 6.11 -1.95
N ALA A 46 9.79 5.23 -2.82
CA ALA A 46 10.61 4.31 -3.60
C ALA A 46 11.44 5.04 -4.65
N GLN A 47 12.72 4.67 -4.77
CA GLN A 47 13.64 5.35 -5.70
C GLN A 47 13.61 4.75 -7.11
N THR A 48 13.14 3.51 -7.24
CA THR A 48 13.02 2.80 -8.52
C THR A 48 11.68 2.07 -8.61
N GLY A 49 11.28 1.69 -9.83
CA GLY A 49 10.08 0.88 -10.03
C GLY A 49 10.17 -0.52 -9.38
N GLU A 50 11.37 -1.07 -9.24
CA GLU A 50 11.60 -2.34 -8.54
C GLU A 50 11.48 -2.18 -7.02
N ASP A 51 12.03 -1.10 -6.47
CA ASP A 51 11.84 -0.73 -5.07
C ASP A 51 10.35 -0.53 -4.76
N ALA A 52 9.60 0.18 -5.60
CA ALA A 52 8.17 0.36 -5.44
C ALA A 52 7.41 -0.98 -5.40
N LYS A 53 7.75 -1.92 -6.29
CA LYS A 53 7.16 -3.27 -6.30
C LYS A 53 7.50 -4.05 -5.02
N ASN A 54 8.73 -3.94 -4.53
CA ASN A 54 9.17 -4.61 -3.31
C ASN A 54 8.43 -4.04 -2.09
N ARG A 55 8.35 -2.71 -1.95
CA ARG A 55 7.62 -2.04 -0.88
C ARG A 55 6.14 -2.38 -0.88
N VAL A 56 5.49 -2.39 -2.05
CA VAL A 56 4.09 -2.84 -2.16
C VAL A 56 3.95 -4.31 -1.72
N THR A 57 4.89 -5.19 -2.09
CA THR A 57 4.88 -6.60 -1.66
C THR A 57 5.00 -6.74 -0.16
N GLU A 58 5.92 -5.99 0.43
CA GLU A 58 6.17 -5.99 1.86
C GLU A 58 4.95 -5.49 2.62
N VAL A 59 4.38 -4.35 2.22
CA VAL A 59 3.18 -3.77 2.84
C VAL A 59 2.02 -4.78 2.80
N VAL A 60 1.74 -5.40 1.65
CA VAL A 60 0.66 -6.40 1.53
C VAL A 60 0.95 -7.64 2.38
N SER A 61 2.19 -8.12 2.43
CA SER A 61 2.56 -9.27 3.26
C SER A 61 2.38 -8.98 4.75
N ASN A 62 2.77 -7.78 5.19
CA ASN A 62 2.59 -7.33 6.57
C ASN A 62 1.10 -7.17 6.91
N LEU A 63 0.33 -6.60 5.97
CA LEU A 63 -1.12 -6.51 6.06
C LEU A 63 -1.78 -7.88 6.19
N HIS A 64 -1.35 -8.86 5.40
CA HIS A 64 -1.84 -10.23 5.47
C HIS A 64 -1.52 -10.90 6.81
N LYS A 65 -0.31 -10.68 7.34
CA LYS A 65 0.12 -11.22 8.64
C LYS A 65 -0.57 -10.55 9.83
N GLY A 66 -1.10 -9.34 9.64
CA GLY A 66 -1.59 -8.51 10.74
C GLY A 66 -0.45 -7.96 11.62
N SER A 67 0.77 -7.97 11.10
CA SER A 67 1.95 -7.42 11.77
C SER A 67 2.18 -6.02 11.22
N PHE A 68 1.65 -5.02 11.93
CA PHE A 68 1.85 -3.61 11.63
C PHE A 68 2.88 -3.03 12.59
N PHE A 69 3.86 -2.30 12.05
CA PHE A 69 4.83 -1.53 12.83
C PHE A 69 4.19 -0.28 13.45
#